data_AF-A0A2D9JJI4-F1
#
_entry.id   AF-A0A2D9JJI4-F1
#
_cell.length_a   1.000
_cell.length_b   1.000
_cell.length_c   1.000
_cell.angle_alpha   90.00
_cell.angle_beta   90.00
_cell.angle_gamma   90.00
#
_symmetry.space_group_name_H-M   'P 1'
#
loop_
_entity.id
_entity.type
_entity.pdbx_description
1 polymer ?
#
loop_
_entity_poly.entity_id
_entity_poly.type
_entity_poly.pdbx_seq_one_letter_code
_entity_poly.pdbx_strand_id
1 'polypeptide(L)'
;MALRALALAALSAGLSGCGTLGYYAQAIGGHAGVMGRMQQVEEVIRTTTDAGLKRKLQAAQEIREFASHELQLPDNNSYRTYADLRRPYVVWNIVAVPEFSMQPRQWCFAVVGCVAYRGYYEKSEARAFAEQLRADGFDVHVGGVRAYSTLGWFDDPLLNTMLTPRRPYLAGVMFHELAH
;
A
#
# COMPACT_ATOMS: atom_id res chain seq x y z
N MET A 1 34.54 32.60 -2.14
CA MET A 1 34.38 31.13 -2.29
C MET A 1 33.35 30.55 -1.33
N ALA A 2 33.39 30.87 -0.03
CA ALA A 2 32.44 30.36 0.98
C ALA A 2 30.96 30.69 0.69
N LEU A 3 30.64 31.92 0.27
CA LEU A 3 29.24 32.32 -0.01
C LEU A 3 28.63 31.56 -1.21
N ARG A 4 29.45 31.24 -2.22
CA ARG A 4 29.02 30.40 -3.36
C ARG A 4 28.84 28.95 -2.92
N ALA A 5 29.72 28.41 -2.06
CA ALA A 5 29.57 27.07 -1.51
C ALA A 5 28.32 26.93 -0.61
N LEU A 6 28.02 27.94 0.20
CA LEU A 6 26.81 28.03 1.02
C LEU A 6 25.54 28.13 0.17
N ALA A 7 25.55 28.94 -0.89
CA ALA A 7 24.42 29.04 -1.81
C ALA A 7 24.18 27.73 -2.59
N LEU A 8 25.24 27.06 -3.06
CA LEU A 8 25.12 25.74 -3.69
C LEU A 8 24.64 24.69 -2.69
N ALA A 9 25.13 24.68 -1.44
CA ALA A 9 24.68 23.75 -0.41
C ALA A 9 23.19 23.95 -0.05
N ALA A 10 22.75 25.19 0.09
CA ALA A 10 21.34 25.52 0.35
C ALA A 10 20.43 25.12 -0.84
N LEU A 11 20.89 25.33 -2.08
CA LEU A 11 20.15 24.92 -3.28
C LEU A 11 20.06 23.39 -3.41
N SER A 12 21.15 22.69 -3.07
CA SER A 12 21.21 21.21 -3.04
C SER A 12 20.27 20.62 -1.98
N ALA A 13 20.24 21.25 -0.80
CA ALA A 13 19.34 20.86 0.29
C ALA A 13 17.87 21.13 -0.06
N GLY A 14 17.57 22.26 -0.72
CA GLY A 14 16.22 22.58 -1.19
C GLY A 14 15.69 21.56 -2.21
N LEU A 15 16.52 21.17 -3.19
CA LEU A 15 16.15 20.17 -4.21
C LEU A 15 15.91 18.77 -3.62
N SER A 16 16.72 18.37 -2.64
CA SER A 16 16.58 17.09 -1.93
C SER A 16 15.33 17.05 -1.04
N GLY A 17 14.95 18.18 -0.44
CA GLY A 17 13.74 18.33 0.35
C GLY A 17 12.45 18.22 -0.48
N CYS A 18 12.43 18.77 -1.71
CA CYS A 18 11.26 18.73 -2.59
C CYS A 18 10.84 17.30 -2.97
N GLY A 19 11.79 16.43 -3.32
CA GLY A 19 11.49 15.04 -3.66
C GLY A 19 10.96 14.22 -2.46
N THR A 20 11.42 14.56 -1.25
CA THR A 20 10.97 13.93 0.00
C THR A 20 9.56 14.40 0.38
N LEU A 21 9.29 15.70 0.30
CA LEU A 21 7.96 16.28 0.55
C LEU A 21 6.91 15.76 -0.44
N GLY A 22 7.23 15.70 -1.73
CA GLY A 22 6.33 15.16 -2.75
C GLY A 22 5.95 13.70 -2.47
N TYR A 23 6.90 12.90 -2.02
CA TYR A 23 6.62 11.51 -1.65
C TYR A 23 5.70 11.37 -0.43
N TYR A 24 5.90 12.16 0.62
CA TYR A 24 4.99 12.12 1.77
C TYR A 24 3.60 12.64 1.41
N ALA A 25 3.52 13.68 0.58
CA ALA A 25 2.25 14.20 0.08
C ALA A 25 1.46 13.14 -0.69
N GLN A 26 2.09 12.39 -1.62
CA GLN A 26 1.39 11.31 -2.33
C GLN A 26 1.00 10.17 -1.40
N ALA A 27 1.84 9.81 -0.42
CA ALA A 27 1.54 8.73 0.51
C ALA A 27 0.34 9.06 1.42
N ILE A 28 0.32 10.26 1.98
CA ILE A 28 -0.78 10.76 2.83
C ILE A 28 -2.05 10.91 2.01
N GLY A 29 -1.97 11.57 0.85
CA GLY A 29 -3.12 11.81 -0.02
C GLY A 29 -3.72 10.51 -0.54
N GLY A 30 -2.88 9.55 -0.92
CA GLY A 30 -3.30 8.22 -1.35
C GLY A 30 -3.98 7.42 -0.25
N HIS A 31 -3.40 7.40 0.96
CA HIS A 31 -4.03 6.75 2.12
C HIS A 31 -5.37 7.40 2.46
N ALA A 32 -5.43 8.73 2.58
CA ALA A 32 -6.66 9.47 2.82
C ALA A 32 -7.72 9.18 1.73
N GLY A 33 -7.30 9.03 0.47
CA GLY A 33 -8.17 8.63 -0.63
C GLY A 33 -8.72 7.20 -0.53
N VAL A 34 -7.99 6.27 0.09
CA VAL A 34 -8.51 4.94 0.44
C VAL A 34 -9.54 5.07 1.58
N MET A 35 -9.18 5.75 2.66
CA MET A 35 -10.04 5.89 3.84
C MET A 35 -11.35 6.64 3.53
N GLY A 36 -11.29 7.66 2.66
CA GLY A 36 -12.46 8.43 2.25
C GLY A 36 -13.47 7.68 1.37
N ARG A 37 -13.18 6.44 0.96
CA ARG A 37 -14.06 5.59 0.12
C ARG A 37 -14.78 4.50 0.92
N MET A 38 -14.55 4.41 2.23
CA MET A 38 -15.10 3.36 3.04
C MET A 38 -16.62 3.39 3.11
N GLN A 39 -17.20 2.19 3.02
CA GLN A 39 -18.61 1.91 3.24
C GLN A 39 -18.74 0.67 4.13
N GLN A 40 -19.76 0.60 4.98
CA GLN A 40 -19.99 -0.60 5.80
C GLN A 40 -20.25 -1.81 4.89
N VAL A 41 -19.54 -2.93 5.12
CA VAL A 41 -19.62 -4.10 4.23
C VAL A 41 -21.04 -4.64 4.16
N GLU A 42 -21.76 -4.67 5.29
CA GLU A 42 -23.14 -5.13 5.38
C GLU A 42 -24.07 -4.28 4.51
N GLU A 43 -23.85 -2.97 4.48
CA GLU A 43 -24.63 -2.05 3.65
C GLU A 43 -24.39 -2.31 2.16
N VAL A 44 -23.13 -2.54 1.78
CA VAL A 44 -22.78 -2.86 0.38
C VAL A 44 -23.38 -4.21 -0.02
N ILE A 45 -23.32 -5.23 0.85
CA ILE A 45 -23.93 -6.55 0.62
C ILE A 45 -25.45 -6.43 0.42
N ARG A 46 -26.10 -5.54 1.18
CA ARG A 46 -27.55 -5.31 1.13
C ARG A 46 -27.99 -4.60 -0.14
N THR A 47 -27.23 -3.59 -0.58
CA THR A 47 -27.63 -2.66 -1.64
C THR A 47 -27.07 -2.98 -3.02
N THR A 48 -25.97 -3.73 -3.10
CA THR A 48 -25.36 -4.03 -4.40
C THR A 48 -26.23 -4.94 -5.27
N THR A 49 -26.33 -4.59 -6.55
CA THR A 49 -26.96 -5.43 -7.59
C THR A 49 -25.98 -6.43 -8.21
N ASP A 50 -24.68 -6.29 -7.94
CA ASP A 50 -23.65 -7.22 -8.42
C ASP A 50 -23.60 -8.46 -7.51
N ALA A 51 -24.20 -9.56 -7.99
CA ALA A 51 -24.19 -10.84 -7.28
C ALA A 51 -22.77 -11.41 -7.06
N GLY A 52 -21.82 -11.10 -7.94
CA GLY A 52 -20.43 -11.51 -7.82
C GLY A 52 -19.72 -10.76 -6.70
N LEU A 53 -19.89 -9.44 -6.62
CA LEU A 53 -19.39 -8.62 -5.51
C LEU A 53 -20.00 -9.08 -4.18
N LYS A 54 -21.32 -9.25 -4.13
CA LYS A 54 -22.05 -9.70 -2.95
C LYS A 54 -21.47 -10.99 -2.38
N ARG A 55 -21.28 -12.03 -3.22
CA ARG A 55 -20.69 -13.31 -2.80
C ARG A 55 -19.26 -13.18 -2.27
N LYS A 56 -18.44 -12.32 -2.89
CA LYS A 56 -17.05 -12.11 -2.45
C LYS A 56 -16.98 -11.39 -1.11
N LEU A 57 -17.83 -10.39 -0.89
CA LEU A 57 -17.91 -9.68 0.39
C LEU A 57 -18.43 -10.58 1.51
N GLN A 58 -19.48 -11.37 1.25
CA GLN A 58 -19.98 -12.37 2.21
C GLN A 58 -18.88 -13.38 2.58
N ALA A 59 -18.15 -13.90 1.59
CA ALA A 59 -17.03 -14.80 1.83
C ALA A 59 -15.93 -14.16 2.68
N ALA A 60 -15.63 -12.87 2.46
CA ALA A 60 -14.63 -12.15 3.25
C ALA A 60 -15.08 -11.97 4.70
N GLN A 61 -16.36 -11.69 4.96
CA GLN A 61 -16.90 -11.60 6.32
C GLN A 61 -16.86 -12.96 7.04
N GLU A 62 -17.26 -14.05 6.37
CA GLU A 62 -17.12 -15.42 6.91
C GLU A 62 -15.66 -15.75 7.28
N ILE A 63 -14.71 -15.41 6.40
CA ILE A 63 -13.28 -15.60 6.63
C ILE A 63 -12.82 -14.79 7.86
N ARG A 64 -13.24 -13.53 7.97
CA ARG A 64 -12.88 -12.66 9.08
C ARG A 64 -13.42 -13.20 10.41
N GLU A 65 -14.67 -13.65 10.44
CA GLU A 65 -15.28 -14.28 11.63
C GLU A 65 -14.50 -15.53 12.05
N PHE A 66 -14.14 -16.39 11.08
CA PHE A 66 -13.31 -17.56 11.35
C PHE A 66 -11.92 -17.17 11.91
N ALA A 67 -11.30 -16.11 11.38
CA ALA A 67 -10.02 -15.61 11.88
C ALA A 67 -10.08 -15.27 13.37
N SER A 68 -11.13 -14.55 13.80
CA SER A 68 -11.26 -14.13 15.19
C SER A 68 -11.72 -15.28 16.10
N HIS A 69 -12.70 -16.08 15.68
CA HIS A 69 -13.30 -17.09 16.55
C HIS A 69 -12.49 -18.39 16.63
N GLU A 70 -11.98 -18.87 15.49
CA GLU A 70 -11.32 -20.18 15.41
C GLU A 70 -9.79 -20.06 15.48
N LEU A 71 -9.23 -19.04 14.84
CA LEU A 71 -7.78 -18.82 14.84
C LEU A 71 -7.30 -17.90 15.97
N GLN A 72 -8.23 -17.30 16.73
CA GLN A 72 -7.92 -16.37 17.83
C GLN A 72 -7.07 -15.17 17.37
N LEU A 73 -7.21 -14.77 16.09
CA LEU A 73 -6.62 -13.55 15.57
C LEU A 73 -7.38 -12.31 16.10
N PRO A 74 -6.77 -11.12 16.12
CA PRO A 74 -7.40 -9.91 16.64
C PRO A 74 -8.79 -9.63 16.06
N ASP A 75 -9.78 -9.36 16.93
CA ASP A 75 -11.11 -8.88 16.54
C ASP A 75 -11.18 -7.34 16.56
N ASN A 76 -10.35 -6.69 15.73
CA ASN A 76 -10.34 -5.23 15.53
C ASN A 76 -11.35 -4.79 14.44
N ASN A 77 -11.46 -3.51 14.07
CA ASN A 77 -12.45 -3.14 13.03
C ASN A 77 -11.94 -3.29 11.59
N SER A 78 -10.72 -3.81 11.38
CA SER A 78 -10.22 -4.07 10.03
C SER A 78 -11.11 -5.05 9.28
N TYR A 79 -11.28 -4.78 7.99
CA TYR A 79 -12.08 -5.54 7.03
C TYR A 79 -13.59 -5.60 7.31
N ARG A 80 -14.11 -4.77 8.23
CA ARG A 80 -15.56 -4.54 8.42
C ARG A 80 -16.12 -3.49 7.46
N THR A 81 -15.26 -2.67 6.86
CA THR A 81 -15.61 -1.72 5.79
C THR A 81 -15.07 -2.19 4.44
N TYR A 82 -15.69 -1.72 3.36
CA TYR A 82 -15.29 -1.97 1.98
C TYR A 82 -14.95 -0.64 1.28
N ALA A 83 -13.90 -0.64 0.48
CA ALA A 83 -13.56 0.48 -0.40
C ALA A 83 -13.29 -0.01 -1.83
N ASP A 84 -14.08 0.49 -2.78
CA ASP A 84 -13.84 0.29 -4.21
C ASP A 84 -12.93 1.38 -4.77
N LEU A 85 -11.67 1.01 -5.02
CA LEU A 85 -10.66 1.89 -5.60
C LEU A 85 -10.79 2.01 -7.12
N ARG A 86 -11.61 1.17 -7.77
CA ARG A 86 -11.77 1.11 -9.24
C ARG A 86 -10.45 0.95 -10.00
N ARG A 87 -9.49 0.28 -9.38
CA ARG A 87 -8.17 -0.03 -9.93
C ARG A 87 -7.70 -1.42 -9.47
N PRO A 88 -6.75 -2.05 -10.17
CA PRO A 88 -6.33 -3.42 -9.85
C PRO A 88 -5.35 -3.54 -8.67
N TYR A 89 -4.70 -2.44 -8.27
CA TYR A 89 -3.69 -2.42 -7.20
C TYR A 89 -3.88 -1.19 -6.31
N VAL A 90 -3.68 -1.33 -5.00
CA VAL A 90 -3.80 -0.23 -4.04
C VAL A 90 -2.58 0.66 -4.06
N VAL A 91 -1.39 0.06 -4.15
CA VAL A 91 -0.08 0.70 -4.24
C VAL A 91 0.81 -0.05 -5.22
N TRP A 92 1.79 0.66 -5.76
CA TRP A 92 2.85 0.16 -6.62
C TRP A 92 4.16 0.23 -5.85
N ASN A 93 4.71 -0.94 -5.51
CA ASN A 93 5.98 -1.04 -4.82
C ASN A 93 7.14 -1.06 -5.80
N ILE A 94 8.18 -0.33 -5.43
CA ILE A 94 9.45 -0.28 -6.15
C ILE A 94 10.48 -0.99 -5.28
N VAL A 95 11.16 -1.98 -5.86
CA VAL A 95 12.34 -2.62 -5.30
C VAL A 95 13.50 -2.35 -6.25
N ALA A 96 14.65 -1.97 -5.71
CA ALA A 96 15.83 -1.60 -6.47
C ALA A 96 17.05 -2.25 -5.84
N VAL A 97 17.87 -2.91 -6.65
CA VAL A 97 19.12 -3.55 -6.24
C VAL A 97 20.26 -3.03 -7.12
N PRO A 98 21.50 -2.91 -6.62
CA PRO A 98 22.66 -2.67 -7.47
C PRO A 98 22.79 -3.77 -8.53
N GLU A 99 23.34 -3.43 -9.70
CA GLU A 99 23.65 -4.42 -10.74
C GLU A 99 24.50 -5.56 -10.15
N PHE A 100 24.10 -6.81 -10.42
CA PHE A 100 24.70 -8.04 -9.88
C PHE A 100 24.57 -8.26 -8.36
N SER A 101 23.61 -7.59 -7.72
CA SER A 101 23.29 -7.80 -6.30
C SER A 101 21.84 -8.21 -6.11
N MET A 102 21.58 -8.98 -5.05
CA MET A 102 20.23 -9.27 -4.55
C MET A 102 19.92 -8.49 -3.26
N GLN A 103 20.82 -7.59 -2.83
CA GLN A 103 20.60 -6.75 -1.65
C GLN A 103 19.78 -5.51 -2.04
N PRO A 104 18.54 -5.38 -1.55
CA PRO A 104 17.70 -4.23 -1.88
C PRO A 104 18.23 -2.97 -1.21
N ARG A 105 18.20 -1.88 -1.98
CA ARG A 105 18.29 -0.53 -1.45
C ARG A 105 17.28 -0.39 -0.31
N GLN A 106 17.69 0.27 0.77
CA GLN A 106 16.79 0.56 1.89
C GLN A 106 16.19 1.96 1.73
N TRP A 107 14.92 2.09 2.08
CA TRP A 107 14.22 3.37 2.19
C TRP A 107 13.85 3.59 3.65
N CYS A 108 14.40 4.64 4.25
CA CYS A 108 14.23 4.92 5.67
C CYS A 108 13.26 6.07 5.90
N PHE A 109 12.30 5.84 6.80
CA PHE A 109 11.26 6.77 7.20
C PHE A 109 11.32 7.00 8.70
N ALA A 110 10.98 8.20 9.17
CA ALA A 110 11.17 8.58 10.57
C ALA A 110 10.39 7.69 11.56
N VAL A 111 9.18 7.25 11.18
CA VAL A 111 8.30 6.45 12.04
C VAL A 111 8.42 4.94 11.76
N VAL A 112 8.47 4.55 10.48
CA VAL A 112 8.43 3.15 10.04
C VAL A 112 9.81 2.48 10.04
N GLY A 113 10.90 3.26 10.13
CA GLY A 113 12.24 2.75 9.99
C GLY A 113 12.60 2.48 8.53
N CYS A 114 13.55 1.57 8.30
CA CYS A 114 14.04 1.23 6.97
C CYS A 114 13.34 -0.01 6.42
N VAL A 115 12.85 0.09 5.19
CA VAL A 115 12.20 -1.01 4.47
C VAL A 115 12.87 -1.28 3.14
N ALA A 116 12.64 -2.47 2.59
CA ALA A 116 13.21 -2.97 1.33
C ALA A 116 12.32 -2.72 0.11
N TYR A 117 11.31 -1.84 0.22
CA TYR A 117 10.55 -1.33 -0.93
C TYR A 117 10.06 0.10 -0.67
N ARG A 118 9.69 0.81 -1.74
CA ARG A 118 9.02 2.11 -1.66
C ARG A 118 7.68 2.08 -2.41
N GLY A 119 6.59 2.46 -1.73
CA GLY A 119 5.23 2.38 -2.27
C GLY A 119 4.70 3.71 -2.82
N TYR A 120 4.01 3.66 -3.96
CA TYR A 120 3.34 4.79 -4.59
C TYR A 120 1.88 4.46 -4.92
N TYR A 121 0.95 5.35 -4.60
CA TYR A 121 -0.47 5.11 -4.93
C TYR A 121 -0.76 5.28 -6.43
N GLU A 122 0.04 6.09 -7.12
CA GLU A 122 -0.07 6.31 -8.57
C GLU A 122 1.01 5.56 -9.35
N LYS A 123 0.59 4.81 -10.37
CA LYS A 123 1.50 3.99 -11.20
C LYS A 123 2.50 4.84 -11.98
N SER A 124 2.07 6.00 -12.46
CA SER A 124 2.89 6.92 -13.24
C SER A 124 4.05 7.45 -12.40
N GLU A 125 3.79 7.87 -11.17
CA GLU A 125 4.83 8.30 -10.23
C GLU A 125 5.80 7.17 -9.89
N ALA A 126 5.26 5.95 -9.67
CA ALA A 126 6.10 4.78 -9.42
C ALA A 126 7.06 4.51 -10.59
N ARG A 127 6.55 4.59 -11.82
CA ARG A 127 7.34 4.42 -13.04
C ARG A 127 8.38 5.52 -13.21
N ALA A 128 8.01 6.78 -13.01
CA ALA A 128 8.93 7.90 -13.12
C ALA A 128 10.11 7.76 -12.14
N PHE A 129 9.84 7.39 -10.89
CA PHE A 129 10.90 7.15 -9.91
C PHE A 129 11.74 5.90 -10.24
N ALA A 130 11.11 4.85 -10.79
CA ALA A 130 11.83 3.67 -11.25
C ALA A 130 12.80 3.98 -12.40
N GLU A 131 12.40 4.82 -13.37
CA GLU A 131 13.30 5.22 -14.46
C GLU A 131 14.49 6.06 -13.95
N GLN A 132 14.27 6.92 -12.94
CA GLN A 132 15.37 7.64 -12.29
C GLN A 132 16.38 6.65 -11.66
N LEU A 133 15.89 5.66 -10.92
CA LEU A 133 16.75 4.64 -10.31
C LEU A 133 17.49 3.79 -11.35
N ARG A 134 16.87 3.48 -12.47
CA ARG A 134 17.56 2.77 -13.57
C ARG A 134 18.64 3.62 -14.21
N ALA A 135 18.40 4.92 -14.38
CA ALA A 135 19.43 5.85 -14.87
C ALA A 135 20.62 5.95 -13.89
N ASP A 136 20.37 5.74 -12.59
CA ASP A 136 21.40 5.67 -11.54
C ASP A 136 22.11 4.29 -11.48
N GLY A 137 21.79 3.35 -12.39
CA GLY A 137 22.45 2.04 -12.49
C GLY A 137 21.86 0.93 -11.62
N PHE A 138 20.64 1.09 -11.10
CA PHE A 138 19.96 0.02 -10.35
C PHE A 138 19.14 -0.89 -11.28
N ASP A 139 19.07 -2.17 -10.92
CA ASP A 139 18.03 -3.09 -11.41
C ASP A 139 16.74 -2.84 -10.61
N VAL A 140 15.66 -2.45 -11.29
CA VAL A 140 14.43 -1.97 -10.65
C VAL A 140 13.21 -2.77 -11.06
N HIS A 141 12.51 -3.32 -10.06
CA HIS A 141 11.20 -3.94 -10.21
C HIS A 141 10.08 -3.02 -9.73
N VAL A 142 9.00 -2.90 -10.51
CA VAL A 142 7.77 -2.18 -10.14
C VAL A 142 6.62 -3.17 -10.09
N GLY A 143 6.15 -3.48 -8.88
CA GLY A 143 5.12 -4.49 -8.62
C GLY A 143 3.83 -3.88 -8.08
N GLY A 144 2.69 -4.29 -8.64
CA GLY A 144 1.38 -3.89 -8.11
C GLY A 144 1.00 -4.72 -6.88
N VAL A 145 0.64 -4.06 -5.79
CA VAL A 145 0.23 -4.67 -4.53
C VAL A 145 -1.29 -4.66 -4.41
N ARG A 146 -1.85 -5.80 -4.01
CA ARG A 146 -3.30 -6.00 -3.92
C ARG A 146 -3.83 -5.91 -2.48
N ALA A 147 -3.09 -6.48 -1.53
CA ALA A 147 -3.42 -6.44 -0.11
C ALA A 147 -3.04 -5.09 0.49
N TYR A 148 -3.79 -4.67 1.50
CA TYR A 148 -3.52 -3.43 2.20
C TYR A 148 -3.75 -3.64 3.68
N SER A 149 -2.73 -3.28 4.44
CA SER A 149 -2.72 -3.23 5.89
C SER A 149 -1.77 -2.12 6.29
N THR A 150 -2.18 -1.37 7.29
CA THR A 150 -1.38 -0.37 7.98
C THR A 150 -0.74 -0.97 9.22
N LEU A 151 -0.68 -2.31 9.33
CA LEU A 151 -0.04 -3.04 10.43
C LEU A 151 -0.63 -2.66 11.79
N GLY A 152 -1.96 -2.58 11.85
CA GLY A 152 -2.71 -2.28 13.08
C GLY A 152 -2.79 -0.81 13.47
N TRP A 153 -2.26 0.12 12.66
CA TRP A 153 -2.37 1.56 12.94
C TRP A 153 -3.76 2.12 12.63
N PHE A 154 -4.50 1.51 11.70
CA PHE A 154 -5.85 1.91 11.31
C PHE A 154 -6.77 0.70 11.14
N ASP A 155 -8.07 0.97 11.13
CA ASP A 155 -9.09 -0.01 10.76
C ASP A 155 -9.16 -0.11 9.23
N ASP A 156 -8.30 -0.95 8.65
CA ASP A 156 -8.12 -1.03 7.20
C ASP A 156 -9.35 -1.63 6.49
N PRO A 157 -9.79 -1.04 5.36
CA PRO A 157 -10.94 -1.55 4.65
C PRO A 157 -10.58 -2.77 3.81
N LEU A 158 -11.57 -3.63 3.58
CA LEU A 158 -11.49 -4.63 2.53
C LEU A 158 -11.51 -3.93 1.17
N LEU A 159 -10.49 -4.18 0.34
CA LEU A 159 -10.37 -3.50 -0.96
C LEU A 159 -10.89 -4.36 -2.11
N ASN A 160 -11.43 -3.71 -3.15
CA ASN A 160 -11.73 -4.37 -4.42
C ASN A 160 -10.52 -5.13 -5.00
N THR A 161 -9.30 -4.66 -4.71
CA THR A 161 -8.03 -5.27 -5.12
C THR A 161 -7.77 -6.59 -4.39
N MET A 162 -8.25 -6.80 -3.17
CA MET A 162 -8.10 -8.05 -2.42
C MET A 162 -9.07 -9.13 -2.89
N LEU A 163 -10.26 -8.72 -3.33
CA LEU A 163 -11.35 -9.61 -3.70
C LEU A 163 -10.98 -10.53 -4.88
N THR A 164 -10.73 -11.80 -4.58
CA THR A 164 -10.49 -12.87 -5.54
C THR A 164 -11.61 -13.91 -5.48
N PRO A 165 -11.94 -14.60 -6.59
CA PRO A 165 -12.83 -15.76 -6.53
C PRO A 165 -12.22 -16.94 -5.76
N ARG A 166 -10.89 -16.98 -5.58
CA ARG A 166 -10.20 -18.08 -4.87
C ARG A 166 -10.25 -17.86 -3.36
N ARG A 167 -11.31 -18.38 -2.71
CA ARG A 167 -11.53 -18.28 -1.25
C ARG A 167 -10.27 -18.59 -0.39
N PRO A 168 -9.52 -19.69 -0.60
CA PRO A 168 -8.33 -19.97 0.22
C PRO A 168 -7.23 -18.92 0.12
N TYR A 169 -7.07 -18.31 -1.07
CA TYR A 169 -6.10 -17.22 -1.25
C TYR A 169 -6.54 -15.97 -0.50
N LEU A 170 -7.84 -15.61 -0.58
CA LEU A 170 -8.38 -14.49 0.19
C LEU A 170 -8.20 -14.71 1.69
N ALA A 171 -8.49 -15.92 2.18
CA ALA A 171 -8.32 -16.29 3.57
C ALA A 171 -6.87 -16.15 4.02
N GLY A 172 -5.92 -16.74 3.28
CA GLY A 172 -4.49 -16.63 3.61
C GLY A 172 -4.00 -15.19 3.66
N VAL A 173 -4.44 -14.33 2.73
CA VAL A 173 -4.12 -12.89 2.77
C VAL A 173 -4.73 -12.23 4.00
N MET A 174 -6.03 -12.38 4.24
CA MET A 174 -6.70 -11.73 5.38
C MET A 174 -6.11 -12.18 6.72
N PHE A 175 -5.78 -13.46 6.87
CA PHE A 175 -5.16 -13.97 8.10
C PHE A 175 -3.74 -13.42 8.29
N HIS A 176 -2.95 -13.33 7.21
CA HIS A 176 -1.63 -12.70 7.27
C HIS A 176 -1.74 -11.24 7.73
N GLU A 177 -2.65 -10.47 7.13
CA GLU A 177 -2.78 -9.05 7.46
C GLU A 177 -3.35 -8.80 8.86
N LEU A 178 -4.28 -9.64 9.33
CA LEU A 178 -4.83 -9.55 10.69
C LEU A 178 -3.84 -9.98 11.78
N ALA A 179 -2.78 -10.72 11.41
CA ALA A 179 -1.77 -11.21 12.35
C ALA A 179 -0.64 -10.21 12.63
N HIS A 180 -0.57 -9.09 11.90
CA HIS A 180 0.30 -7.96 12.22
C HIS A 180 -0.24 -7.18 13.43
#